data_AF-A0AAJ1XXX7-F1
#
_entry.id   AF-A0AAJ1XXX7-F1
#
_cell.length_a   1.000
_cell.length_b   1.000
_cell.length_c   1.000
_cell.angle_alpha   90.00
_cell.angle_beta   90.00
_cell.angle_gamma   90.00
#
_symmetry.space_group_name_H-M   'P 1'
#
loop_
_entity.id
_entity.type
_entity.pdbx_description
1 polymer ?
#
loop_
_entity_poly.entity_id
_entity_poly.type
_entity_poly.pdbx_seq_one_letter_code
_entity_poly.pdbx_strand_id
1 'polypeptide(L)'
;MILTFFSQNDIIFSVLLDTEKGESKMESNLIHSKLKMKGKNVEWLANEMTAYGQPISASTIYKKLKGEVVFKASDIKLISQLLDLNNEEIMTIFFSELVSKKTHISVERIVMNEKKY
;
A
#
# COMPACT_ATOMS: atom_id res chain seq x y z
N MET A 1 -1.85 20.60 16.67
CA MET A 1 -2.68 20.93 15.51
C MET A 1 -2.16 20.16 14.30
N ILE A 2 -2.55 18.88 14.16
CA ILE A 2 -2.27 18.04 12.97
C ILE A 2 -3.46 17.08 12.76
N LEU A 3 -4.68 17.59 12.85
CA LEU A 3 -5.88 16.85 12.46
C LEU A 3 -6.56 17.67 11.38
N THR A 4 -6.27 17.38 10.10
CA THR A 4 -7.15 17.63 8.93
C THR A 4 -6.40 17.45 7.60
N PHE A 5 -5.69 16.33 7.38
CA PHE A 5 -5.16 16.02 6.04
C PHE A 5 -5.83 14.81 5.35
N PHE A 6 -6.78 14.13 5.99
CA PHE A 6 -7.27 12.82 5.51
C PHE A 6 -8.80 12.68 5.37
N SER A 7 -9.60 13.76 5.41
CA SER A 7 -11.07 13.63 5.54
C SER A 7 -11.83 13.06 4.32
N GLN A 8 -11.35 13.21 3.08
CA GLN A 8 -12.04 12.66 1.89
C GLN A 8 -11.39 11.37 1.37
N ASN A 9 -10.09 11.19 1.65
CA ASN A 9 -9.33 10.02 1.20
C ASN A 9 -9.54 8.81 2.11
N ASP A 10 -9.93 9.01 3.38
CA ASP A 10 -10.29 7.90 4.30
C ASP A 10 -11.49 7.09 3.78
N ILE A 11 -12.47 7.73 3.13
CA ILE A 11 -13.67 7.05 2.60
C ILE A 11 -13.28 6.20 1.38
N ILE A 12 -12.50 6.75 0.45
CA ILE A 12 -12.04 5.99 -0.72
C ILE A 12 -11.14 4.84 -0.27
N PHE A 13 -10.24 5.10 0.69
CA PHE A 13 -9.34 4.10 1.24
C PHE A 13 -10.08 3.00 2.01
N SER A 14 -11.08 3.34 2.84
CA SER A 14 -11.89 2.33 3.54
C SER A 14 -12.71 1.50 2.55
N VAL A 15 -13.34 2.14 1.56
CA VAL A 15 -14.11 1.45 0.52
C VAL A 15 -13.20 0.52 -0.31
N LEU A 16 -11.98 0.92 -0.64
CA LEU A 16 -11.03 0.09 -1.39
C LEU A 16 -10.57 -1.13 -0.57
N LEU A 17 -10.32 -0.94 0.72
CA LEU A 17 -9.92 -2.01 1.64
C LEU A 17 -11.05 -2.99 1.96
N ASP A 18 -12.30 -2.52 1.97
CA ASP A 18 -13.49 -3.34 2.20
C ASP A 18 -13.95 -4.10 0.93
N THR A 19 -13.60 -3.60 -0.27
CA THR A 19 -14.00 -4.19 -1.55
C THR A 19 -13.02 -5.25 -2.09
N GLU A 20 -11.73 -5.18 -1.74
CA GLU A 20 -10.74 -6.15 -2.19
C GLU A 20 -10.55 -7.31 -1.21
N LYS A 21 -11.34 -8.38 -1.41
CA LYS A 21 -10.92 -9.73 -1.03
C LYS A 21 -9.68 -10.13 -1.84
N GLY A 22 -8.49 -9.82 -1.33
CA GLY A 22 -7.47 -10.84 -1.13
C GLY A 22 -6.40 -11.13 -2.19
N GLU A 23 -6.28 -10.40 -3.32
CA GLU A 23 -5.26 -10.76 -4.34
C GLU A 23 -4.61 -9.55 -5.04
N SER A 24 -4.23 -8.51 -4.30
CA SER A 24 -3.41 -7.43 -4.88
C SER A 24 -1.92 -7.76 -4.74
N LYS A 25 -1.23 -7.96 -5.87
CA LYS A 25 0.22 -8.16 -5.89
C LYS A 25 0.93 -6.88 -5.45
N MET A 26 1.50 -6.91 -4.25
CA MET A 26 2.20 -5.75 -3.68
C MET A 26 3.64 -5.59 -4.18
N GLU A 27 4.15 -4.36 -4.20
CA GLU A 27 5.53 -4.03 -4.54
C GLU A 27 6.44 -4.03 -3.31
N SER A 28 6.73 -5.22 -2.77
CA SER A 28 7.49 -5.37 -1.52
C SER A 28 8.92 -4.81 -1.57
N ASN A 29 9.54 -4.75 -2.75
CA ASN A 29 10.84 -4.12 -2.96
C ASN A 29 10.84 -2.65 -2.54
N LEU A 30 9.72 -1.94 -2.72
CA LEU A 30 9.59 -0.53 -2.34
C LEU A 30 9.54 -0.36 -0.82
N ILE A 31 8.88 -1.26 -0.09
CA ILE A 31 8.92 -1.28 1.38
C ILE A 31 10.34 -1.52 1.88
N HIS A 32 11.04 -2.51 1.31
CA HIS A 32 12.43 -2.79 1.67
C HIS A 32 13.34 -1.58 1.40
N SER A 33 13.17 -0.91 0.26
CA SER A 33 13.91 0.31 -0.08
C SER A 33 13.64 1.43 0.93
N LYS A 34 12.37 1.70 1.26
CA LYS A 34 11.98 2.76 2.20
C LYS A 34 12.55 2.51 3.61
N LEU A 35 12.49 1.27 4.08
CA LEU A 35 13.11 0.87 5.36
C LEU A 35 14.62 1.14 5.35
N LYS A 36 15.31 0.71 4.29
CA LYS A 36 16.76 0.91 4.15
C LYS A 36 17.13 2.39 4.09
N MET A 37 16.37 3.21 3.38
CA MET A 37 16.57 4.67 3.31
C MET A 37 16.43 5.35 4.67
N LYS A 38 15.56 4.82 5.55
CA LYS A 38 15.39 5.29 6.94
C LYS A 38 16.40 4.66 7.91
N GLY A 39 17.32 3.81 7.45
CA GLY A 39 18.26 3.07 8.31
C GLY A 39 17.56 2.05 9.21
N LYS A 40 16.40 1.54 8.79
CA LYS A 40 15.56 0.58 9.52
C LYS A 40 15.50 -0.77 8.81
N ASN A 41 15.04 -1.79 9.52
CA ASN A 41 14.85 -3.14 9.01
C ASN A 41 13.44 -3.67 9.38
N VAL A 42 13.13 -4.88 8.90
CA VAL A 42 11.82 -5.52 9.15
C VAL A 42 11.59 -5.81 10.63
N GLU A 43 12.65 -6.13 11.38
CA GLU A 43 12.58 -6.35 12.82
C GLU A 43 12.14 -5.08 13.56
N TRP A 44 12.71 -3.94 13.21
CA TRP A 44 12.30 -2.64 13.73
C TRP A 44 10.82 -2.39 13.42
N LEU A 45 10.38 -2.65 12.19
CA LEU A 45 8.98 -2.48 11.82
C LEU A 45 8.04 -3.35 12.67
N ALA A 46 8.40 -4.61 12.92
CA ALA A 46 7.62 -5.52 13.78
C ALA A 46 7.50 -5.00 15.22
N ASN A 47 8.61 -4.49 15.76
CA ASN A 47 8.64 -3.94 17.11
C ASN A 47 7.79 -2.68 17.23
N GLU A 48 7.89 -1.75 16.27
CA GLU A 48 7.05 -0.55 16.26
C GLU A 48 5.57 -0.91 16.10
N MET A 49 5.22 -1.78 15.15
CA MET A 49 3.83 -2.20 14.98
C MET A 49 3.25 -2.82 16.27
N THR A 50 4.05 -3.62 16.96
CA THR A 50 3.68 -4.20 18.26
C THR A 50 3.53 -3.13 19.33
N ALA A 51 4.43 -2.15 19.41
CA ALA A 51 4.36 -1.04 20.36
C ALA A 51 3.12 -0.15 20.15
N TYR A 52 2.65 0.00 18.91
CA TYR A 52 1.43 0.73 18.56
C TYR A 52 0.14 -0.10 18.71
N GLY A 53 0.22 -1.30 19.31
CA GLY A 53 -0.95 -2.13 19.62
C GLY A 53 -1.36 -3.11 18.52
N GLN A 54 -0.55 -3.29 17.48
CA GLN A 54 -0.72 -4.31 16.45
C GLN A 54 0.38 -5.37 16.55
N PRO A 55 0.29 -6.32 17.51
CA PRO A 55 1.32 -7.33 17.70
C PRO A 55 1.48 -8.18 16.44
N ILE A 56 2.67 -8.12 15.86
CA ILE A 56 3.02 -8.85 14.64
C ILE A 56 4.48 -9.29 14.71
N SER A 57 4.73 -10.54 14.33
CA SER A 57 6.11 -11.05 14.27
C SER A 57 6.79 -10.62 12.98
N ALA A 58 8.12 -10.45 13.01
CA ALA A 58 8.90 -10.19 11.80
C ALA A 58 8.70 -11.28 10.74
N SER A 59 8.59 -12.56 11.14
CA SER A 59 8.28 -13.67 10.23
C SER A 59 6.95 -13.45 9.50
N THR A 60 5.92 -13.00 10.20
CA THR A 60 4.63 -12.66 9.60
C THR A 60 4.76 -11.51 8.61
N ILE A 61 5.56 -10.48 8.93
CA ILE A 61 5.83 -9.38 7.98
C ILE A 61 6.53 -9.91 6.73
N TYR A 62 7.55 -10.76 6.87
CA TYR A 62 8.23 -11.36 5.71
C TYR A 62 7.28 -12.19 4.83
N LYS A 63 6.38 -12.97 5.42
CA LYS A 63 5.34 -13.69 4.65
C LYS A 63 4.42 -12.73 3.91
N LYS A 64 4.03 -11.62 4.56
CA LYS A 64 3.21 -10.59 3.92
C LYS A 64 3.94 -9.91 2.77
N LEU A 65 5.21 -9.54 2.95
CA LEU A 65 6.05 -8.96 1.90
C LEU A 65 6.30 -9.91 0.72
N LYS A 66 6.23 -11.23 0.93
CA LYS A 66 6.27 -12.21 -0.15
C LYS A 66 4.94 -12.41 -0.87
N GLY A 67 3.86 -11.81 -0.37
CA GLY A 67 2.50 -12.02 -0.88
C GLY A 67 1.87 -13.34 -0.42
N GLU A 68 2.50 -14.07 0.51
CA GLU A 68 1.91 -15.31 1.08
C GLU A 68 0.74 -14.98 2.02
N VAL A 69 0.72 -13.76 2.57
CA VAL A 69 -0.31 -13.27 3.50
C VAL A 69 -0.66 -11.83 3.13
N VAL A 70 -1.95 -11.49 3.09
CA VAL A 70 -2.39 -10.13 2.74
C VAL A 70 -2.19 -9.16 3.93
N PHE A 71 -1.83 -7.91 3.64
CA PHE A 71 -1.82 -6.84 4.64
C PHE A 71 -3.25 -6.40 4.97
N LYS A 72 -3.58 -6.26 6.25
CA LYS A 72 -4.87 -5.69 6.65
C LYS A 72 -4.86 -4.18 6.44
N ALA A 73 -6.03 -3.60 6.26
CA ALA A 73 -6.26 -2.16 6.28
C ALA A 73 -5.51 -1.42 7.40
N SER A 74 -5.64 -1.93 8.63
CA SER A 74 -4.99 -1.37 9.80
C SER A 74 -3.47 -1.47 9.71
N ASP A 75 -2.94 -2.59 9.20
CA ASP A 75 -1.50 -2.78 9.00
C ASP A 75 -0.96 -1.74 8.01
N ILE A 76 -1.64 -1.54 6.87
CA ILE A 76 -1.23 -0.58 5.83
C ILE A 76 -1.25 0.85 6.39
N LYS A 77 -2.31 1.20 7.13
CA LYS A 77 -2.44 2.51 7.77
C LYS A 77 -1.31 2.79 8.77
N LEU A 78 -0.96 1.80 9.58
CA LEU A 78 0.11 1.97 10.56
C LEU A 78 1.48 2.03 9.87
N ILE A 79 1.73 1.17 8.89
CA ILE A 79 2.98 1.17 8.12
C ILE A 79 3.17 2.48 7.37
N SER A 80 2.11 3.05 6.79
CA SER A 80 2.19 4.34 6.10
C SER A 80 2.55 5.48 7.05
N GLN A 81 2.03 5.46 8.28
CA GLN A 81 2.41 6.41 9.33
C GLN A 81 3.86 6.23 9.78
N LEU A 82 4.31 5.00 10.05
CA LEU A 82 5.67 4.71 10.52
C LEU A 82 6.74 5.03 9.46
N LEU A 83 6.41 4.84 8.18
CA LEU A 83 7.32 5.05 7.06
C LEU A 83 7.13 6.41 6.36
N ASP A 84 6.25 7.28 6.89
CA ASP A 84 5.88 8.57 6.27
C ASP A 84 5.58 8.42 4.77
N LEU A 85 4.75 7.43 4.42
CA LEU A 85 4.34 7.19 3.03
C LEU A 85 3.29 8.21 2.62
N ASN A 86 3.47 8.80 1.44
CA ASN A 86 2.42 9.61 0.83
C ASN A 86 1.38 8.73 0.12
N ASN A 87 0.28 9.32 -0.33
CA ASN A 87 -0.83 8.58 -0.95
C ASN A 87 -0.41 7.85 -2.25
N GLU A 88 0.44 8.47 -3.06
CA GLU A 88 0.94 7.85 -4.29
C GLU A 88 1.79 6.63 -3.97
N GLU A 89 2.68 6.73 -2.98
CA GLU A 89 3.50 5.62 -2.49
C GLU A 89 2.62 4.49 -1.95
N ILE A 90 1.58 4.80 -1.16
CA ILE A 90 0.65 3.78 -0.65
C ILE A 90 -0.04 3.04 -1.80
N MET A 91 -0.54 3.77 -2.79
CA MET A 91 -1.20 3.19 -3.96
C MET A 91 -0.24 2.34 -4.79
N THR A 92 0.97 2.81 -5.04
CA THR A 92 1.98 2.06 -5.80
C THR A 92 2.48 0.83 -5.03
N ILE A 93 2.61 0.90 -3.71
CA ILE A 93 3.15 -0.21 -2.91
C ILE A 93 2.10 -1.30 -2.71
N PHE A 94 0.91 -0.93 -2.25
CA PHE A 94 -0.10 -1.89 -1.80
C PHE A 94 -1.17 -2.19 -2.85
N PHE A 95 -1.26 -1.40 -3.91
CA PHE A 95 -2.32 -1.46 -4.91
C PHE A 95 -1.80 -1.30 -6.36
N SER A 96 -0.57 -1.77 -6.64
CA SER A 96 0.09 -1.55 -7.93
C SER A 96 -0.72 -2.07 -9.12
N GLU A 97 -1.41 -3.21 -8.96
CA GLU A 97 -2.28 -3.77 -10.01
C GLU A 97 -3.46 -2.85 -10.37
N LEU A 98 -4.00 -2.10 -9.41
CA LEU A 98 -5.08 -1.14 -9.67
C LEU A 98 -4.58 0.07 -10.45
N VAL A 99 -3.35 0.53 -10.15
CA VAL A 99 -2.70 1.61 -10.90
C VAL A 99 -2.42 1.18 -12.35
N SER A 100 -1.99 -0.07 -12.56
CA SER A 100 -1.72 -0.65 -13.89
C SER A 100 -2.99 -0.84 -14.74
N LYS A 101 -4.10 -1.28 -14.14
CA LYS A 101 -5.38 -1.41 -14.88
C LYS A 101 -5.95 -0.06 -15.31
N LYS A 102 -5.76 0.98 -14.49
CA LYS A 102 -6.24 2.34 -14.79
C LYS A 102 -5.51 2.96 -15.99
N THR A 103 -4.22 2.69 -16.14
CA THR A 103 -3.44 3.16 -17.30
C THR A 103 -3.80 2.40 -18.58
N HIS A 104 -4.08 1.09 -18.51
CA HIS A 104 -4.47 0.30 -19.70
C HIS A 104 -5.81 0.77 -20.30
N ILE A 105 -6.83 1.02 -19.47
CA ILE A 105 -8.16 1.47 -19.92
C ILE A 105 -8.11 2.86 -20.55
N SER A 106 -7.26 3.75 -20.04
CA SER A 106 -7.06 5.09 -20.61
C SER A 106 -6.35 5.04 -21.95
N VAL A 107 -5.33 4.19 -22.10
CA VAL A 107 -4.58 4.03 -23.36
C VAL A 107 -5.44 3.37 -24.45
N GLU A 108 -6.19 2.31 -24.13
CA GLU A 108 -7.08 1.67 -25.11
C GLU A 108 -8.15 2.63 -25.64
N ARG A 109 -8.72 3.48 -24.78
CA ARG A 109 -9.70 4.48 -25.22
C ARG A 109 -9.10 5.55 -26.13
N ILE A 110 -7.84 5.93 -25.93
CA ILE A 110 -7.15 6.88 -26.80
C ILE A 110 -6.86 6.23 -28.15
N VAL A 111 -6.29 5.02 -28.17
CA VAL A 111 -5.91 4.31 -29.40
C VAL A 111 -7.13 3.94 -30.26
N MET A 112 -8.27 3.58 -29.65
CA MET A 112 -9.50 3.29 -30.39
C MET A 112 -10.17 4.54 -30.97
N ASN A 113 -9.90 5.73 -30.42
CA ASN A 113 -10.44 6.99 -30.93
C ASN A 113 -9.58 7.57 -32.08
N GLU A 114 -8.30 7.20 -32.17
CA GLU A 114 -7.41 7.59 -33.27
C GLU A 114 -7.63 6.75 -34.55
N LYS A 115 -8.10 5.51 -34.45
CA LYS A 115 -8.41 4.66 -35.62
C LYS A 115 -9.73 5.00 -36.33
N LYS A 116 -10.37 6.11 -35.96
CA LYS A 116 -11.70 6.50 -36.47
C LYS A 116 -11.69 7.67 -37.46
N TYR A 117 -10.52 8.01 -38.02
CA TYR A 117 -10.36 8.95 -39.13
C TYR A 117 -9.61 8.33 -40.28
#